data_AF-A0A8T0Y485-F1
#
_entry.id   AF-A0A8T0Y485-F1
#
_cell.length_a   1.000
_cell.length_b   1.000
_cell.length_c   1.000
_cell.angle_alpha   90.00
_cell.angle_beta   90.00
_cell.angle_gamma   90.00
#
_symmetry.space_group_name_H-M   'P 1'
#
loop_
_entity.id
_entity.type
_entity.pdbx_description
1 polymer ?
#
loop_
_entity_poly.entity_id
_entity_poly.type
_entity_poly.pdbx_seq_one_letter_code
_entity_poly.pdbx_strand_id
1 'polypeptide(L)'
;MADERPAWLPDGNDIETSFNLEIGIISPSMRGPWFDFNKVVDSDTTNFKYLVDEIVDKFSCGYGDVVKLFYFCADSKSNIEIHSDQDLMNMFAKHKTSKCCRMSIAYHKPDVDPPEIPLWDNVEIPCTPSMPDPSYVEPSKATQLGTVT
;
A
#
# COMPACT_ATOMS: atom_id res chain seq x y z
N MET A 1 10.68 -9.46 -26.17
CA MET A 1 10.52 -9.85 -24.75
C MET A 1 9.06 -9.63 -24.46
N ALA A 2 8.32 -10.65 -24.04
CA ALA A 2 6.94 -10.42 -23.61
C ALA A 2 7.02 -9.56 -22.36
N ASP A 3 6.41 -8.38 -22.37
CA ASP A 3 6.18 -7.61 -21.16
C ASP A 3 5.35 -8.50 -20.23
N GLU A 4 6.02 -9.05 -19.23
CA GLU A 4 5.39 -9.89 -18.24
C GLU A 4 4.46 -8.99 -17.42
N ARG A 5 3.16 -9.27 -17.50
CA ARG A 5 2.13 -8.51 -16.79
C ARG A 5 2.47 -8.50 -15.29
N PRO A 6 2.53 -7.33 -14.63
CA PRO A 6 2.95 -7.28 -13.25
C PRO A 6 1.94 -7.97 -12.33
N ALA A 7 2.43 -8.71 -11.35
CA ALA A 7 1.61 -9.50 -10.43
C ALA A 7 0.60 -8.69 -9.60
N TRP A 8 0.83 -7.38 -9.43
CA TRP A 8 -0.09 -6.50 -8.73
C TRP A 8 -1.32 -6.11 -9.56
N LEU A 9 -1.30 -6.29 -10.89
CA LEU A 9 -2.34 -5.80 -11.80
C LEU A 9 -3.46 -6.85 -12.05
N PRO A 10 -4.70 -6.64 -11.56
CA PRO A 10 -5.80 -7.60 -11.70
C PRO A 10 -6.23 -7.82 -13.14
N ASP A 11 -6.42 -9.08 -13.56
CA ASP A 11 -6.75 -9.47 -14.94
C ASP A 11 -7.86 -8.61 -15.57
N GLY A 12 -7.64 -8.16 -16.80
CA GLY A 12 -8.57 -7.28 -17.54
C GLY A 12 -8.30 -5.79 -17.37
N ASN A 13 -7.54 -5.36 -16.36
CA ASN A 13 -7.13 -3.96 -16.23
C ASN A 13 -6.01 -3.59 -17.23
N ASP A 14 -6.05 -2.34 -17.69
CA ASP A 14 -5.03 -1.72 -18.56
C ASP A 14 -3.81 -1.27 -17.74
N ILE A 15 -2.63 -1.72 -18.13
CA ILE A 15 -1.36 -1.37 -17.48
C ILE A 15 -1.03 0.11 -17.62
N GLU A 16 -1.48 0.78 -18.68
CA GLU A 16 -1.16 2.18 -18.95
C GLU A 16 -1.86 3.15 -18.01
N THR A 17 -3.10 2.83 -17.61
CA THR A 17 -3.93 3.66 -16.74
C THR A 17 -4.00 3.14 -15.31
N SER A 18 -3.59 1.89 -15.06
CA SER A 18 -3.63 1.33 -13.71
C SER A 18 -2.44 1.75 -12.86
N PHE A 19 -2.72 2.01 -11.58
CA PHE A 19 -1.74 2.34 -10.56
C PHE A 19 -2.01 1.52 -9.29
N ASN A 20 -0.94 1.07 -8.63
CA ASN A 20 -1.01 0.54 -7.27
C ASN A 20 -0.88 1.70 -6.28
N LEU A 21 -1.86 1.84 -5.39
CA LEU A 21 -1.83 2.78 -4.28
C LEU A 21 -1.38 2.03 -3.02
N GLU A 22 -0.27 2.45 -2.42
CA GLU A 22 0.16 2.06 -1.06
C GLU A 22 -0.37 3.13 -0.10
N ILE A 23 -1.43 2.81 0.66
CA ILE A 23 -2.15 3.80 1.48
C ILE A 23 -1.89 3.54 2.96
N GLY A 24 -1.24 4.48 3.64
CA GLY A 24 -1.07 4.50 5.09
C GLY A 24 -2.17 5.31 5.79
N ILE A 25 -2.82 4.72 6.79
CA ILE A 25 -3.84 5.36 7.61
C ILE A 25 -3.21 5.91 8.89
N ILE A 26 -3.43 7.20 9.12
CA ILE A 26 -2.94 7.95 10.28
C ILE A 26 -4.15 8.39 11.07
N SER A 27 -4.36 7.76 12.23
CA SER A 27 -5.44 8.11 13.14
C SER A 27 -4.94 8.12 14.58
N PRO A 28 -5.24 9.17 15.36
CA PRO A 28 -4.88 9.24 16.78
C PRO A 28 -5.45 8.09 17.64
N SER A 29 -6.54 7.47 17.18
CA SER A 29 -7.23 6.40 17.91
C SER A 29 -6.66 4.99 17.64
N MET A 30 -5.76 4.85 16.66
CA MET A 30 -5.20 3.56 16.28
C MET A 30 -4.07 3.15 17.25
N ARG A 31 -4.08 1.90 17.71
CA ARG A 31 -3.09 1.38 18.69
C ARG A 31 -1.70 1.10 18.09
N GLY A 32 -1.41 1.58 16.89
CA GLY A 32 -0.14 1.41 16.17
C GLY A 32 0.21 2.68 15.38
N PRO A 33 1.46 2.82 14.92
CA PRO A 33 1.94 4.05 14.28
C PRO A 33 1.20 4.36 12.96
N TRP A 34 0.78 3.32 12.22
CA TRP A 34 -0.10 3.40 11.03
C TRP A 34 -0.59 1.98 10.66
N PHE A 35 -1.61 1.91 9.81
CA PHE A 35 -2.02 0.70 9.10
C PHE A 35 -1.88 0.97 7.60
N ASP A 36 -1.19 0.09 6.86
CA ASP A 36 -1.02 0.21 5.42
C ASP A 36 -1.82 -0.86 4.66
N PHE A 37 -2.35 -0.48 3.51
CA PHE A 37 -2.96 -1.42 2.57
C PHE A 37 -2.71 -1.01 1.12
N ASN A 38 -2.79 -1.99 0.23
CA ASN A 38 -2.67 -1.78 -1.21
C ASN A 38 -4.04 -1.71 -1.88
N LYS A 39 -4.18 -0.85 -2.89
CA LYS A 39 -5.37 -0.79 -3.75
C LYS A 39 -4.96 -0.44 -5.17
N VAL A 40 -5.43 -1.23 -6.13
CA VAL A 40 -5.27 -0.91 -7.55
C VAL A 40 -6.42 -0.02 -8.00
N VAL A 41 -6.08 1.03 -8.73
CA VAL A 41 -7.01 2.00 -9.29
C VAL A 41 -6.70 2.25 -10.76
N ASP A 42 -7.71 2.64 -11.53
CA ASP A 42 -7.56 3.07 -12.92
C ASP A 42 -7.67 4.61 -12.97
N SER A 43 -6.63 5.29 -13.46
CA SER A 43 -6.56 6.75 -13.49
C SER A 43 -7.65 7.42 -14.31
N ASP A 44 -8.20 6.74 -15.32
CA ASP A 44 -9.23 7.32 -16.20
C ASP A 44 -10.62 7.29 -15.57
N THR A 45 -10.81 6.44 -14.56
CA THR A 45 -12.12 6.24 -13.90
C THR A 45 -12.13 6.67 -12.44
N THR A 46 -10.95 6.81 -11.81
CA THR A 46 -10.85 7.14 -10.39
C THR A 46 -11.13 8.61 -10.15
N ASN A 47 -11.99 8.89 -9.17
CA ASN A 47 -12.30 10.23 -8.70
C ASN A 47 -11.87 10.39 -7.24
N PHE A 48 -11.41 11.58 -6.87
CA PHE A 48 -11.00 11.92 -5.51
C PHE A 48 -12.10 11.62 -4.49
N LYS A 49 -13.33 12.05 -4.74
CA LYS A 49 -14.45 11.84 -3.81
C LYS A 49 -14.72 10.35 -3.61
N TYR A 50 -14.81 9.58 -4.70
CA TYR A 50 -15.07 8.13 -4.59
C TYR A 50 -13.92 7.40 -3.90
N LEU A 51 -12.67 7.80 -4.16
CA LEU A 51 -11.51 7.23 -3.48
C LEU A 51 -11.56 7.49 -1.98
N VAL A 52 -11.81 8.74 -1.57
CA VAL A 52 -11.93 9.10 -0.15
C VAL A 52 -13.12 8.38 0.50
N ASP A 53 -14.29 8.39 -0.13
CA ASP A 53 -15.50 7.74 0.39
C ASP A 53 -15.27 6.22 0.58
N GLU A 54 -14.62 5.55 -0.37
CA GLU A 54 -14.31 4.11 -0.26
C GLU A 54 -13.34 3.81 0.89
N ILE A 55 -12.32 4.65 1.09
CA ILE A 55 -11.37 4.46 2.19
C ILE A 55 -12.06 4.68 3.53
N VAL A 56 -12.88 5.72 3.65
CA VAL A 56 -13.62 6.06 4.88
C VAL A 56 -14.68 5.01 5.20
N ASP A 57 -15.34 4.42 4.19
CA ASP A 57 -16.30 3.33 4.38
C ASP A 57 -15.64 2.08 4.97
N LYS A 58 -14.44 1.72 4.49
CA LYS A 58 -13.67 0.57 5.00
C LYS A 58 -12.99 0.86 6.34
N PHE A 59 -12.50 2.07 6.52
CA PHE A 59 -11.70 2.50 7.66
C PHE A 59 -12.33 3.73 8.28
N SER A 60 -13.44 3.53 9.00
CA SER A 60 -14.24 4.60 9.59
C SER A 60 -13.40 5.53 10.46
N CYS A 61 -13.55 6.84 10.24
CA CYS A 61 -13.00 7.86 11.12
C CYS A 61 -13.88 8.08 12.35
N GLY A 62 -13.38 8.81 13.35
CA GLY A 62 -14.19 9.23 14.48
C GLY A 62 -15.28 10.21 14.06
N TYR A 63 -16.38 10.26 14.82
CA TYR A 63 -17.45 11.23 14.57
C TYR A 63 -16.91 12.67 14.61
N GLY A 64 -17.19 13.42 13.55
CA GLY A 64 -16.77 14.81 13.39
C GLY A 64 -15.29 14.98 12.99
N ASP A 65 -14.58 13.90 12.66
CA ASP A 65 -13.21 14.01 12.16
C ASP A 65 -13.20 14.55 10.71
N VAL A 66 -12.19 15.35 10.41
CA VAL A 66 -11.83 15.78 9.07
C VAL A 66 -10.88 14.74 8.48
N VAL A 67 -11.08 14.45 7.19
CA VAL A 67 -10.26 13.52 6.42
C VAL A 67 -9.40 14.31 5.45
N LYS A 68 -8.09 14.08 5.50
CA LYS A 68 -7.14 14.67 4.54
C LYS A 68 -6.34 13.58 3.85
N LEU A 69 -6.12 13.73 2.56
CA LEU A 69 -5.39 12.78 1.72
C LEU A 69 -4.11 13.43 1.20
N PHE A 70 -3.02 12.68 1.21
CA PHE A 70 -1.72 13.15 0.77
C PHE A 70 -1.04 12.09 -0.08
N TYR A 71 -0.14 12.49 -0.98
CA TYR A 71 0.82 11.58 -1.60
C TYR A 71 2.25 11.99 -1.28
N PHE A 72 3.14 11.00 -1.23
CA PHE A 72 4.56 11.23 -1.07
C PHE A 72 5.20 11.54 -2.42
N CYS A 73 5.74 12.75 -2.57
CA CYS A 73 6.49 13.15 -3.74
C CYS A 73 7.98 12.92 -3.51
N ALA A 74 8.55 11.90 -4.18
CA ALA A 74 9.96 11.55 -4.04
C ALA A 74 10.91 12.67 -4.49
N ASP A 75 10.51 13.47 -5.48
CA ASP A 75 11.32 14.60 -6.00
C ASP A 75 11.56 15.66 -4.92
N SER A 76 10.53 15.99 -4.16
CA SER A 76 10.56 17.04 -3.13
C SER A 76 10.73 16.49 -1.71
N LYS A 77 10.71 15.16 -1.56
CA LYS A 77 10.73 14.44 -0.28
C LYS A 77 9.68 14.99 0.71
N SER A 78 8.47 15.25 0.20
CA SER A 78 7.41 15.88 0.95
C SER A 78 6.07 15.20 0.70
N ASN A 79 5.18 15.28 1.69
CA ASN A 79 3.78 14.89 1.56
C ASN A 79 3.00 16.06 0.98
N ILE A 80 2.33 15.85 -0.16
CA ILE A 80 1.55 16.86 -0.87
C ILE A 80 0.07 16.53 -0.73
N GLU A 81 -0.72 17.49 -0.26
CA GLU A 81 -2.17 17.32 -0.05
C GLU A 81 -2.91 17.21 -1.39
N ILE A 82 -3.83 16.24 -1.48
CA ILE A 82 -4.74 16.03 -2.60
C ILE A 82 -6.12 16.50 -2.13
N HIS A 83 -6.66 17.50 -2.81
CA HIS A 83 -7.99 18.03 -2.50
C HIS A 83 -8.92 18.05 -3.72
N SER A 84 -8.45 17.54 -4.87
CA SER A 84 -9.19 17.56 -6.12
C SER A 84 -8.79 16.41 -7.06
N ASP A 85 -9.63 16.16 -8.07
CA ASP A 85 -9.29 15.25 -9.16
C ASP A 85 -8.04 15.70 -9.93
N GLN A 86 -7.83 17.02 -10.06
CA GLN A 86 -6.66 17.55 -10.74
C GLN A 86 -5.36 17.17 -10.00
N ASP A 87 -5.36 17.23 -8.67
CA ASP A 87 -4.21 16.81 -7.86
C ASP A 87 -3.97 15.31 -7.97
N LEU A 88 -5.04 14.52 -8.03
CA LEU A 88 -4.96 13.07 -8.23
C LEU A 88 -4.33 12.75 -9.60
N MET A 89 -4.74 13.44 -10.66
CA MET A 89 -4.15 13.30 -12.00
C MET A 89 -2.67 13.73 -12.01
N ASN A 90 -2.33 14.80 -11.29
CA ASN A 90 -0.93 15.24 -11.17
C ASN A 90 -0.07 14.19 -10.44
N MET A 91 -0.61 13.54 -9.41
CA MET A 91 0.04 12.42 -8.74
C MET A 91 0.27 11.26 -9.70
N PHE A 92 -0.74 10.83 -10.46
CA PHE A 92 -0.57 9.74 -11.44
C PHE A 92 0.47 10.06 -12.52
N ALA A 93 0.44 11.29 -13.04
CA ALA A 93 1.42 11.73 -14.03
C ALA A 93 2.86 11.65 -13.51
N LYS A 94 3.09 12.00 -12.23
CA LYS A 94 4.41 11.87 -11.57
C LYS A 94 4.86 10.43 -11.38
N HIS A 95 3.93 9.50 -11.19
CA HIS A 95 4.22 8.09 -10.91
C HIS A 95 4.03 7.18 -12.13
N LYS A 96 3.98 7.75 -13.34
CA LYS A 96 3.73 6.99 -14.57
C LYS A 96 4.73 5.85 -14.79
N THR A 97 5.99 6.05 -14.40
CA THR A 97 7.05 5.04 -14.55
C THR A 97 7.02 3.99 -13.43
N SER A 98 6.82 4.40 -12.17
CA SER A 98 6.84 3.48 -11.02
C SER A 98 5.57 2.64 -10.92
N LYS A 99 4.44 3.18 -11.41
CA LYS A 99 3.08 2.63 -11.24
C LYS A 99 2.67 2.39 -9.78
N CYS A 100 3.46 2.87 -8.82
CA CYS A 100 3.21 2.81 -7.40
C CYS A 100 3.15 4.23 -6.84
N CYS A 101 2.03 4.55 -6.18
CA CYS A 101 1.76 5.83 -5.53
C CYS A 101 1.64 5.61 -4.02
N ARG A 102 2.57 6.16 -3.25
CA ARG A 102 2.51 6.15 -1.78
C ARG A 102 1.63 7.28 -1.28
N MET A 103 0.62 6.95 -0.50
CA MET A 103 -0.42 7.87 -0.07
C MET A 103 -0.68 7.75 1.43
N SER A 104 -1.00 8.87 2.07
CA SER A 104 -1.37 8.89 3.48
C SER A 104 -2.75 9.50 3.64
N ILE A 105 -3.61 8.84 4.42
CA ILE A 105 -4.88 9.40 4.85
C ILE A 105 -4.80 9.75 6.33
N ALA A 106 -5.12 10.99 6.67
CA ALA A 106 -5.05 11.52 8.02
C ALA A 106 -6.45 11.86 8.53
N TYR A 107 -6.80 11.30 9.68
CA TYR A 107 -8.01 11.65 10.42
C TYR A 107 -7.65 12.55 11.59
N HIS A 108 -8.32 13.70 11.69
CA HIS A 108 -8.07 14.64 12.78
C HIS A 108 -9.32 15.42 13.16
N LYS A 109 -9.34 15.92 14.40
CA LYS A 109 -10.40 16.81 14.85
C LYS A 109 -10.25 18.18 14.17
N PRO A 110 -11.34 18.86 13.80
CA PRO A 110 -11.29 20.15 13.11
C PRO A 110 -10.70 21.28 13.96
N ASP A 111 -10.73 21.13 15.28
CA ASP A 111 -10.20 22.07 16.28
C ASP A 111 -8.74 21.76 16.70
N VAL A 112 -8.14 20.71 16.14
CA VAL A 112 -6.77 20.30 16.41
C VAL A 112 -5.95 20.44 15.14
N ASP A 113 -4.69 20.84 15.29
CA ASP A 113 -3.75 20.86 14.18
C ASP A 113 -3.68 19.49 13.49
N PRO A 114 -3.61 19.43 12.15
CA PRO A 114 -3.49 18.17 11.43
C PRO A 114 -2.27 17.37 11.92
N PRO A 115 -2.38 16.03 12.04
CA PRO A 115 -1.26 15.21 12.47
C PRO A 115 -0.10 15.34 11.49
N GLU A 116 1.12 15.35 12.02
CA GLU A 116 2.31 15.31 11.19
C GLU A 116 2.37 13.96 10.47
N ILE A 117 2.49 14.01 9.15
CA ILE A 117 2.53 12.81 8.32
C ILE A 117 3.97 12.29 8.31
N PRO A 118 4.23 11.07 8.82
CA PRO A 118 5.57 10.52 8.78
C PRO A 118 6.06 10.40 7.34
N LEU A 119 7.37 10.63 7.16
CA LEU A 119 8.02 10.34 5.88
C LEU A 119 8.12 8.83 5.71
N TRP A 120 7.81 8.35 4.51
CA TRP A 120 7.86 6.92 4.16
C TRP A 120 9.25 6.30 4.32
N ASP A 121 10.32 7.09 4.29
CA ASP A 121 11.70 6.62 4.46
C ASP A 121 12.11 6.40 5.93
N ASN A 122 11.33 6.87 6.90
CA ASN A 122 11.59 6.73 8.34
C ASN A 122 10.80 5.58 8.99
N VAL A 123 10.12 4.78 8.17
CA VAL A 123 9.24 3.69 8.58
C VAL A 123 10.09 2.43 8.75
N GLU A 124 10.59 2.18 9.96
CA GLU A 124 11.16 0.89 10.32
C GLU A 124 10.00 -0.12 10.43
N ILE A 125 9.68 -0.78 9.32
CA ILE A 125 8.77 -1.92 9.32
C ILE A 125 9.42 -2.95 10.25
N PRO A 126 8.80 -3.36 11.36
CA PRO A 126 9.27 -4.51 12.11
C PRO A 126 9.03 -5.72 11.21
N CYS A 127 9.98 -6.00 10.32
CA CYS A 127 10.05 -7.23 9.56
C CYS A 127 10.16 -8.33 10.60
N THR A 128 9.04 -8.95 10.96
CA THR A 128 9.06 -10.24 11.60
C THR A 128 9.60 -11.19 10.52
N PRO A 129 10.82 -11.74 10.65
CA PRO A 129 11.30 -12.70 9.68
C PRO A 129 10.31 -13.86 9.68
N SER A 130 9.68 -14.12 8.53
CA SER A 130 8.83 -15.29 8.35
C SER A 130 9.66 -16.53 8.69
N MET A 131 9.10 -17.41 9.51
CA MET A 131 9.76 -18.65 9.95
C MET A 131 10.26 -19.42 8.71
N PRO A 132 11.49 -19.94 8.70
CA PRO A 132 11.96 -20.78 7.61
C PRO A 132 11.05 -22.01 7.48
N ASP A 133 10.62 -22.27 6.25
CA ASP A 133 9.87 -23.45 5.82
C ASP A 133 10.56 -24.72 6.36
N PRO A 134 9.87 -25.62 7.09
CA PRO A 134 10.50 -26.84 7.58
C PRO A 134 11.00 -27.65 6.38
N SER A 135 12.32 -27.70 6.21
CA SER A 135 12.95 -28.44 5.13
C SER A 135 12.53 -29.91 5.19
N TYR A 136 12.04 -30.38 4.05
CA TYR A 136 11.59 -31.75 3.82
C TYR A 136 12.65 -32.75 4.28
N VAL A 137 12.31 -33.61 5.25
CA VAL A 137 13.20 -34.66 5.74
C VAL A 137 13.29 -35.75 4.67
N GLU A 138 14.47 -35.94 4.10
CA GLU A 138 14.72 -36.95 3.07
C GLU A 138 14.58 -38.37 3.66
N PRO A 139 13.83 -39.31 3.02
CA PRO A 139 13.67 -40.66 3.57
C PRO A 139 14.99 -41.43 3.53
N SER A 140 15.41 -41.98 4.67
CA SER A 140 16.61 -42.82 4.76
C SER A 140 16.49 -44.07 3.89
N LYS A 141 17.43 -44.24 2.95
CA LYS A 141 17.56 -45.44 2.11
C LYS A 141 17.72 -46.69 2.98
N ALA A 142 16.83 -47.66 2.77
CA ALA A 142 16.99 -49.02 3.26
C ALA A 142 18.30 -49.62 2.71
N THR A 143 19.20 -50.02 3.60
CA THR A 143 20.37 -50.84 3.24
C THR A 143 20.00 -52.30 3.44
N GLN A 144 19.87 -53.00 2.32
CA GLN A 144 19.78 -54.45 2.22
C GLN A 144 21.15 -55.04 2.55
N LEU A 145 21.23 -56.00 3.47
CA LEU A 145 22.39 -56.90 3.58
C LEU A 145 21.88 -58.34 3.48
N GLY A 146 22.37 -59.02 2.45
CA GLY A 146 22.05 -60.41 2.17
C GLY A 146 22.92 -61.42 2.93
N THR A 147 22.36 -62.62 2.98
CA THR A 147 23.03 -63.91 2.73
C THR A 147 23.86 -64.57 3.84
N VAL A 148 23.23 -65.61 4.43
CA VAL A 148 23.68 -67.01 4.62
C VAL A 148 25.08 -67.27 5.22
N THR A 149 25.10 -68.00 6.35
CA THR A 149 25.61 -69.39 6.42
C THR A 149 24.88 -70.11 7.55
#